data_AF-A0A0P0YSV0-F1
#
_entry.id   AF-A0A0P0YSV0-F1
#
_cell.length_a   1.000
_cell.length_b   1.000
_cell.length_c   1.000
_cell.angle_alpha   90.00
_cell.angle_beta   90.00
_cell.angle_gamma   90.00
#
_symmetry.space_group_name_H-M   'P 1'
#
loop_
_entity.id
_entity.type
_entity.pdbx_description
1 polymer ?
#
loop_
_entity_poly.entity_id
_entity_poly.type
_entity_poly.pdbx_seq_one_letter_code
_entity_poly.pdbx_strand_id
1 'polypeptide(L)'
;MGLKNGSCIMMKIARIALALGLLTSVSSPVFAAGLVTHSSKNAVENHFDTSYELEALLEQRVKRQLLAEVQAICPPGVTIMNVRQGQQLGLGHSILCARPIVGDNPFVVVLPDIVLDDASADPLRYNLAAMVARFNETGRSQVLAKRMPGDLAEYSVIQTREPLETEGQIGRIVEFIEKPDEPQTLDSDLMAVGRYVLSADVWSELERAAPGAWGRIQLTDAIAELAKKQSVDAM
;
A
#
# COMPACT_ATOMS: atom_id res chain seq x y z
N MET A 1 34.74 -0.99 -6.01
CA MET A 1 34.90 -2.47 -5.97
C MET A 1 34.48 -2.93 -4.58
N GLY A 2 33.37 -3.66 -4.45
CA GLY A 2 33.04 -4.38 -3.20
C GLY A 2 31.67 -4.08 -2.57
N LEU A 3 30.71 -4.95 -2.88
CA LEU A 3 29.53 -5.34 -2.08
C LEU A 3 28.39 -4.31 -1.86
N LYS A 4 27.58 -4.09 -2.91
CA LYS A 4 26.15 -3.75 -2.79
C LYS A 4 25.39 -4.56 -3.84
N ASN A 5 24.99 -5.80 -3.54
CA ASN A 5 24.23 -6.64 -4.50
C ASN A 5 23.48 -7.82 -3.83
N GLY A 6 22.92 -7.62 -2.62
CA GLY A 6 22.17 -8.67 -1.91
C GLY A 6 20.66 -8.44 -1.82
N SER A 7 20.23 -7.24 -1.40
CA SER A 7 18.83 -7.00 -1.05
C SER A 7 17.93 -6.53 -2.21
N CYS A 8 18.49 -6.31 -3.40
CA CYS A 8 17.75 -5.68 -4.52
C CYS A 8 17.14 -6.70 -5.52
N ILE A 9 17.38 -8.01 -5.34
CA ILE A 9 17.08 -9.01 -6.37
C ILE A 9 15.73 -9.75 -6.16
N MET A 10 15.17 -9.76 -4.95
CA MET A 10 13.90 -10.48 -4.66
C MET A 10 12.61 -9.67 -4.90
N MET A 11 12.71 -8.36 -5.16
CA MET A 11 11.54 -7.48 -5.28
C MET A 11 10.96 -7.35 -6.70
N LYS A 12 11.52 -8.05 -7.70
CA LYS A 12 11.05 -7.98 -9.10
C LYS A 12 9.94 -8.96 -9.46
N ILE A 13 9.47 -9.80 -8.53
CA ILE A 13 8.42 -10.78 -8.80
C ILE A 13 7.41 -10.81 -7.67
N ALA A 14 6.61 -9.75 -7.47
CA ALA A 14 5.24 -9.85 -6.98
C ALA A 14 4.51 -8.49 -6.98
N ARG A 15 3.38 -8.41 -7.67
CA ARG A 15 2.31 -7.48 -7.25
C ARG A 15 1.70 -8.09 -5.98
N ILE A 16 2.16 -7.67 -4.81
CA ILE A 16 1.47 -7.94 -3.54
C ILE A 16 0.62 -6.69 -3.30
N ALA A 17 -0.64 -6.81 -2.90
CA ALA A 17 -1.28 -5.69 -2.22
C ALA A 17 -1.08 -5.98 -0.74
N LEU A 18 -0.24 -5.19 -0.07
CA LEU A 18 -0.09 -5.29 1.37
C LEU A 18 -1.18 -4.41 1.97
N ALA A 19 -2.27 -5.02 2.44
CA ALA A 19 -3.23 -4.30 3.25
C ALA A 19 -2.67 -4.25 4.68
N LEU A 20 -2.07 -3.13 5.09
CA LEU A 20 -1.73 -2.91 6.50
C LEU A 20 -3.03 -2.69 7.26
N GLY A 21 -3.26 -3.47 8.32
CA GLY A 21 -4.57 -3.67 8.91
C GLY A 21 -5.22 -2.48 9.62
N LEU A 22 -6.53 -2.67 9.82
CA LEU A 22 -7.38 -2.22 10.93
C LEU A 22 -6.83 -1.11 11.82
N LEU A 23 -7.35 0.11 11.65
CA LEU A 23 -7.26 1.19 12.66
C LEU A 23 -8.21 0.96 13.86
N THR A 24 -8.68 -0.27 14.10
CA THR A 24 -9.68 -0.52 15.13
C THR A 24 -9.05 -0.64 16.50
N SER A 25 -9.43 0.28 17.38
CA SER A 25 -9.30 0.19 18.82
C SER A 25 -9.99 -1.05 19.38
N VAL A 26 -9.31 -2.18 19.54
CA VAL A 26 -9.76 -3.27 20.44
C VAL A 26 -8.55 -3.98 21.05
N SER A 27 -8.05 -3.44 22.17
CA SER A 27 -7.39 -4.15 23.29
C SER A 27 -6.31 -5.22 23.04
N SER A 28 -5.79 -5.38 21.82
CA SER A 28 -4.72 -6.32 21.51
C SER A 28 -3.50 -5.55 20.99
N PRO A 29 -2.30 -5.69 21.58
CA PRO A 29 -1.07 -5.04 21.11
C PRO A 29 -0.54 -5.64 19.78
N VAL A 30 -1.42 -6.26 18.99
CA VAL A 30 -1.06 -7.04 17.81
C VAL A 30 -1.50 -6.30 16.56
N PHE A 31 -0.52 -5.93 15.74
CA PHE A 31 -0.70 -5.36 14.42
C PHE A 31 -0.92 -6.47 13.39
N ALA A 32 -2.01 -6.43 12.63
CA ALA A 32 -2.28 -7.41 11.58
C ALA A 32 -1.97 -6.85 10.19
N ALA A 33 -1.25 -7.60 9.36
CA ALA A 33 -1.04 -7.30 7.95
C ALA A 33 -1.64 -8.39 7.07
N GLY A 34 -2.45 -7.98 6.09
CA GLY A 34 -3.06 -8.87 5.10
C GLY A 34 -2.25 -8.90 3.80
N LEU A 35 -1.79 -10.08 3.40
CA LEU A 35 -1.16 -10.36 2.12
C LEU A 35 -2.19 -10.93 1.15
N VAL A 36 -2.47 -10.19 0.08
CA VAL A 36 -3.21 -10.74 -1.06
C VAL A 36 -2.21 -11.37 -2.02
N THR A 37 -2.27 -12.68 -2.20
CA THR A 37 -1.21 -13.49 -2.81
C THR A 37 -1.74 -14.52 -3.81
N HIS A 38 -0.85 -15.19 -4.53
CA HIS A 38 -1.15 -16.21 -5.54
C HIS A 38 -0.48 -17.54 -5.17
N SER A 39 -1.00 -18.68 -5.65
CA SER A 39 -0.50 -20.02 -5.31
C SER A 39 1.00 -20.24 -5.55
N SER A 40 1.58 -19.52 -6.50
CA SER A 40 3.01 -19.58 -6.81
C SER A 40 3.91 -18.76 -5.87
N LYS A 41 3.36 -18.12 -4.83
CA LYS A 41 4.07 -17.14 -3.98
C LYS A 41 4.24 -17.58 -2.53
N ASN A 42 4.28 -18.88 -2.26
CA ASN A 42 4.57 -19.41 -0.93
C ASN A 42 5.90 -18.91 -0.36
N ALA A 43 6.89 -18.61 -1.22
CA ALA A 43 8.17 -18.03 -0.77
C ALA A 43 8.01 -16.69 -0.02
N VAL A 44 6.98 -15.90 -0.34
CA VAL A 44 6.70 -14.63 0.36
C VAL A 44 6.18 -14.92 1.75
N GLU A 45 5.25 -15.86 1.89
CA GLU A 45 4.70 -16.27 3.18
C GLU A 45 5.81 -16.85 4.06
N ASN A 46 6.61 -17.76 3.52
CA ASN A 46 7.74 -18.38 4.20
C ASN A 46 8.82 -17.37 4.64
N HIS A 47 8.93 -16.22 3.98
CA HIS A 47 9.91 -15.20 4.36
C HIS A 47 9.57 -14.53 5.70
N PHE A 48 8.27 -14.44 6.03
CA PHE A 48 7.80 -13.89 7.31
C PHE A 48 7.55 -14.97 8.37
N ASP A 49 7.71 -16.24 8.02
CA ASP A 49 7.58 -17.38 8.92
C ASP A 49 8.95 -17.78 9.49
N THR A 50 8.93 -18.53 10.59
CA THR A 50 10.13 -19.07 11.22
C THR A 50 10.81 -20.08 10.28
N SER A 51 12.03 -19.75 9.84
CA SER A 51 12.85 -20.65 9.04
C SER A 51 13.66 -21.58 9.95
N TYR A 52 13.00 -22.60 10.50
CA TYR A 52 13.57 -23.50 11.54
C TYR A 52 14.97 -24.02 11.21
N GLU A 53 15.18 -24.55 10.00
CA GLU A 53 16.49 -25.07 9.58
C GLU A 53 17.57 -23.98 9.51
N LEU A 54 17.22 -22.79 9.02
CA LEU A 54 18.15 -21.67 8.92
C LEU A 54 18.54 -21.15 10.31
N GLU A 55 17.56 -20.96 11.19
CA GLU A 55 17.79 -20.48 12.55
C GLU A 55 18.67 -21.46 13.34
N ALA A 56 18.36 -22.76 13.27
CA ALA A 56 19.16 -23.81 13.91
C ALA A 56 20.61 -23.83 13.40
N LEU A 57 20.83 -23.67 12.08
CA LEU A 57 22.16 -23.58 11.49
C LEU A 57 22.93 -22.33 11.93
N LEU A 58 22.25 -21.18 12.02
CA LEU A 58 22.87 -19.93 12.48
C LEU A 58 23.23 -20.00 13.96
N GLU A 59 22.37 -20.61 14.78
CA GLU A 59 22.61 -20.86 16.20
C GLU A 59 23.81 -21.80 16.41
N GLN A 60 23.85 -22.94 15.72
CA GLN A 60 24.97 -23.89 15.75
C GLN A 60 26.31 -23.24 15.35
N ARG A 61 26.28 -22.31 14.38
CA ARG A 61 27.46 -21.56 13.92
C ARG A 61 27.76 -20.32 14.76
N VAL A 62 27.00 -20.08 15.84
CA VAL A 62 27.14 -18.93 16.75
C VAL A 62 27.04 -17.58 16.01
N LYS A 63 26.26 -17.54 14.91
CA LYS A 63 26.04 -16.33 14.09
C LYS A 63 24.92 -15.48 14.66
N ARG A 64 25.08 -15.02 15.91
CA ARG A 64 24.04 -14.32 16.70
C ARG A 64 23.47 -13.08 16.02
N GLN A 65 24.29 -12.29 15.33
CA GLN A 65 23.84 -11.09 14.63
C GLN A 65 22.90 -11.43 13.47
N LEU A 66 23.28 -12.39 12.63
CA LEU A 66 22.45 -12.85 11.51
C LEU A 66 21.16 -13.53 11.99
N LEU A 67 21.23 -14.29 13.08
CA LEU A 67 20.05 -14.89 13.70
C LEU A 67 19.05 -13.82 14.15
N ALA A 68 19.54 -12.77 14.83
CA ALA A 68 18.70 -11.65 15.25
C ALA A 68 18.09 -10.90 14.05
N GLU A 69 18.84 -10.72 12.96
CA GLU A 69 18.32 -10.12 11.73
C GLU A 69 17.21 -10.97 11.09
N VAL A 70 17.36 -12.30 11.05
CA VAL A 70 16.32 -13.21 10.52
C VAL A 70 15.06 -13.18 11.40
N GLN A 71 15.22 -13.24 12.71
CA GLN A 71 14.08 -13.20 13.64
C GLN A 71 13.38 -11.84 13.66
N ALA A 72 14.09 -10.76 13.31
CA ALA A 72 13.52 -9.42 13.21
C ALA A 72 12.68 -9.18 11.94
N ILE A 73 12.69 -10.11 10.95
CA ILE A 73 11.91 -9.97 9.71
C ILE A 73 10.40 -9.84 10.01
N CYS A 74 9.90 -10.62 10.97
CA CYS A 74 8.54 -10.50 11.49
C CYS A 74 8.61 -10.14 12.98
N PRO A 75 8.55 -8.84 13.33
CA PRO A 75 8.70 -8.39 14.71
C PRO A 75 7.62 -8.97 15.64
N PRO A 76 7.93 -9.19 16.92
CA PRO A 76 6.93 -9.54 17.92
C PRO A 76 5.77 -8.54 17.93
N GLY A 77 4.53 -9.05 17.97
CA GLY A 77 3.34 -8.21 17.89
C GLY A 77 2.86 -7.90 16.47
N VAL A 78 3.52 -8.42 15.43
CA VAL A 78 3.00 -8.41 14.05
C VAL A 78 2.43 -9.78 13.71
N THR A 79 1.23 -9.82 13.16
CA THR A 79 0.60 -11.02 12.60
C THR A 79 0.41 -10.86 11.11
N ILE A 80 0.95 -11.79 10.33
CA ILE A 80 0.77 -11.84 8.88
C ILE A 80 -0.36 -12.82 8.56
N MET A 81 -1.37 -12.36 7.84
CA MET A 81 -2.47 -13.18 7.33
C MET A 81 -2.42 -13.17 5.81
N ASN A 82 -2.77 -14.28 5.16
CA ASN A 82 -2.78 -14.36 3.71
C ASN A 82 -4.17 -14.70 3.17
N VAL A 83 -4.50 -14.12 2.03
CA VAL A 83 -5.68 -14.48 1.23
C VAL A 83 -5.28 -14.66 -0.23
N ARG A 84 -5.90 -15.62 -0.90
CA ARG A 84 -5.59 -15.91 -2.30
C ARG A 84 -6.41 -15.02 -3.23
N GLN A 85 -5.74 -14.35 -4.15
CA GLN A 85 -6.38 -13.80 -5.35
C GLN A 85 -6.41 -14.89 -6.42
N GLY A 86 -7.60 -15.49 -6.62
CA GLY A 86 -7.78 -16.58 -7.57
C GLY A 86 -7.62 -16.17 -9.03
N GLN A 87 -7.94 -14.92 -9.38
CA GLN A 87 -7.85 -14.38 -10.74
C GLN A 87 -7.22 -12.99 -10.73
N GLN A 88 -6.38 -12.70 -11.72
CA GLN A 88 -5.66 -11.43 -11.84
C GLN A 88 -6.54 -10.33 -12.45
N LEU A 89 -7.63 -9.98 -11.76
CA LEU A 89 -8.64 -9.02 -12.24
C LEU A 89 -8.31 -7.56 -11.90
N GLY A 90 -7.16 -7.25 -11.30
CA GLY A 90 -6.75 -5.88 -10.95
C GLY A 90 -6.55 -5.64 -9.46
N LEU A 91 -6.03 -4.47 -9.12
CA LEU A 91 -5.72 -4.08 -7.73
C LEU A 91 -6.99 -3.93 -6.89
N GLY A 92 -8.07 -3.38 -7.47
CA GLY A 92 -9.35 -3.25 -6.76
C GLY A 92 -9.91 -4.63 -6.38
N HIS A 93 -9.82 -5.61 -7.29
CA HIS A 93 -10.17 -6.99 -6.97
C HIS A 93 -9.27 -7.59 -5.88
N SER A 94 -7.95 -7.33 -5.91
CA SER A 94 -7.05 -7.79 -4.86
C SER A 94 -7.50 -7.28 -3.48
N ILE A 95 -7.88 -6.00 -3.38
CA ILE A 95 -8.35 -5.40 -2.13
C ILE A 95 -9.69 -6.01 -1.70
N LEU A 96 -10.62 -6.28 -2.62
CA LEU A 96 -11.85 -7.02 -2.32
C LEU A 96 -11.58 -8.41 -1.74
N CYS A 97 -10.57 -9.13 -2.23
CA CYS A 97 -10.18 -10.42 -1.64
C CYS A 97 -9.76 -10.29 -0.17
N ALA A 98 -9.26 -9.13 0.27
CA ALA A 98 -8.87 -8.89 1.66
C ALA A 98 -10.06 -8.51 2.57
N ARG A 99 -11.24 -8.19 2.03
CA ARG A 99 -12.42 -7.78 2.81
C ARG A 99 -12.78 -8.77 3.93
N PRO A 100 -12.73 -10.10 3.77
CA PRO A 100 -13.03 -11.03 4.88
C PRO A 100 -12.09 -10.91 6.08
N ILE A 101 -10.86 -10.43 5.87
CA ILE A 101 -9.87 -10.20 6.94
C ILE A 101 -10.09 -8.83 7.58
N VAL A 102 -10.35 -7.80 6.77
CA VAL A 102 -10.50 -6.42 7.23
C VAL A 102 -11.88 -6.16 7.84
N GLY A 103 -12.93 -6.79 7.33
CA GLY A 103 -14.32 -6.46 7.66
C GLY A 103 -14.70 -5.04 7.22
N ASP A 104 -15.72 -4.47 7.87
CA ASP A 104 -16.23 -3.13 7.58
C ASP A 104 -15.46 -2.03 8.34
N ASN A 105 -14.14 -2.17 8.40
CA ASN A 105 -13.24 -1.28 9.12
C ASN A 105 -12.36 -0.48 8.15
N PRO A 106 -11.87 0.70 8.55
CA PRO A 106 -10.85 1.42 7.79
C PRO A 106 -9.53 0.66 7.78
N PHE A 107 -8.77 0.81 6.70
CA PHE A 107 -7.55 0.05 6.44
C PHE A 107 -6.52 0.83 5.63
N VAL A 108 -5.28 0.35 5.66
CA VAL A 108 -4.18 0.90 4.88
C VAL A 108 -3.89 -0.01 3.70
N VAL A 109 -3.58 0.57 2.55
CA VAL A 109 -3.04 -0.15 1.39
C VAL A 109 -1.63 0.34 1.09
N VAL A 110 -0.70 -0.61 0.98
CA VAL A 110 0.71 -0.39 0.66
C VAL A 110 1.06 -1.21 -0.57
N LEU A 111 1.48 -0.52 -1.63
CA LEU A 111 2.03 -1.15 -2.82
C LEU A 111 3.53 -1.47 -2.59
N PRO A 112 3.94 -2.74 -2.71
CA PRO A 112 5.25 -3.25 -2.34
C PRO A 112 6.33 -2.95 -3.39
N ASP A 113 5.92 -2.64 -4.62
CA ASP A 113 6.79 -2.29 -5.74
C ASP A 113 7.31 -0.85 -5.61
N ILE A 114 6.75 -0.07 -4.69
CA ILE A 114 7.18 1.30 -4.40
C ILE A 114 7.85 1.34 -3.04
N VAL A 115 9.16 1.58 -3.05
CA VAL A 115 9.99 1.78 -1.85
C VAL A 115 10.17 3.26 -1.61
N LEU A 116 9.87 3.72 -0.40
CA LEU A 116 10.15 5.09 0.03
C LEU A 116 11.53 5.11 0.70
N ASP A 117 12.33 6.12 0.41
CA ASP A 117 13.67 6.25 0.97
C ASP A 117 13.62 6.86 2.37
N ASP A 118 13.92 6.05 3.38
CA ASP A 118 13.96 6.46 4.79
C ASP A 118 15.03 7.53 5.08
N ALA A 119 16.01 7.74 4.18
CA ALA A 119 16.96 8.85 4.29
C ALA A 119 16.34 10.20 3.92
N SER A 120 15.26 10.19 3.13
CA SER A 120 14.58 11.40 2.66
C SER A 120 13.52 11.93 3.62
N ALA A 121 12.91 11.05 4.43
CA ALA A 121 11.91 11.41 5.41
C ALA A 121 11.83 10.37 6.54
N ASP A 122 11.61 10.85 7.77
CA ASP A 122 11.36 9.98 8.94
C ASP A 122 10.04 9.20 8.76
N PRO A 123 10.09 7.87 8.62
CA PRO A 123 8.90 7.04 8.36
C PRO A 123 7.91 7.01 9.54
N LEU A 124 8.35 7.38 10.74
CA LEU A 124 7.49 7.45 11.93
C LEU A 124 6.69 8.75 12.01
N ARG A 125 7.03 9.76 11.20
CA ARG A 125 6.41 11.10 11.26
C ARG A 125 5.75 11.52 9.96
N TYR A 126 6.31 11.12 8.83
CA TYR A 126 5.88 11.55 7.50
C TYR A 126 5.23 10.41 6.72
N ASN A 127 4.76 10.72 5.50
CA ASN A 127 4.13 9.76 4.60
C ASN A 127 2.97 9.01 5.29
N LEU A 128 3.05 7.67 5.38
CA LEU A 128 1.99 6.84 5.93
C LEU A 128 1.62 7.23 7.38
N ALA A 129 2.60 7.59 8.22
CA ALA A 129 2.32 7.97 9.60
C ALA A 129 1.47 9.25 9.68
N ALA A 130 1.81 10.26 8.86
CA ALA A 130 1.05 11.50 8.75
C ALA A 130 -0.36 11.25 8.18
N MET A 131 -0.48 10.39 7.17
CA MET A 131 -1.79 10.01 6.60
C MET A 131 -2.68 9.32 7.64
N VAL A 132 -2.14 8.39 8.43
CA VAL A 132 -2.88 7.72 9.50
C VAL A 132 -3.33 8.72 10.57
N ALA A 133 -2.44 9.61 11.01
CA ALA A 133 -2.80 10.66 11.95
C ALA A 133 -3.94 11.54 11.40
N ARG A 134 -3.83 11.94 10.13
CA ARG A 134 -4.85 12.76 9.47
C ARG A 134 -6.19 12.04 9.29
N PHE A 135 -6.17 10.76 8.95
CA PHE A 135 -7.37 9.94 8.89
C PHE A 135 -8.04 9.86 10.26
N ASN A 136 -7.29 9.66 11.33
CA ASN A 136 -7.83 9.60 12.69
C ASN A 136 -8.46 10.93 13.13
N GLU A 137 -7.92 12.07 12.67
CA GLU A 137 -8.49 13.40 12.95
C GLU A 137 -9.76 13.70 12.15
N THR A 138 -9.82 13.28 10.89
CA THR A 138 -10.83 13.76 9.93
C THR A 138 -11.84 12.72 9.48
N GLY A 139 -11.52 11.44 9.64
CA GLY A 139 -12.26 10.31 9.06
C GLY A 139 -12.20 10.22 7.53
N ARG A 140 -11.45 11.11 6.86
CA ARG A 140 -11.38 11.18 5.39
C ARG A 140 -10.30 10.25 4.87
N SER A 141 -10.60 9.51 3.82
CA SER A 141 -9.60 8.69 3.13
C SER A 141 -8.43 9.55 2.64
N GLN A 142 -7.21 9.02 2.71
CA GLN A 142 -5.96 9.70 2.38
C GLN A 142 -5.25 8.95 1.24
N VAL A 143 -4.73 9.68 0.27
CA VAL A 143 -3.87 9.16 -0.81
C VAL A 143 -2.53 9.88 -0.77
N LEU A 144 -1.43 9.12 -0.70
CA LEU A 144 -0.11 9.74 -0.79
C LEU A 144 0.15 10.13 -2.23
N ALA A 145 0.39 11.42 -2.46
CA ALA A 145 0.69 12.01 -3.73
C ALA A 145 2.15 12.45 -3.79
N LYS A 146 2.67 12.56 -5.01
CA LYS A 146 3.98 13.15 -5.28
C LYS A 146 3.92 13.93 -6.57
N ARG A 147 4.53 15.11 -6.57
CA ARG A 147 4.76 15.85 -7.82
C ARG A 147 5.78 15.10 -8.67
N MET A 148 5.40 14.82 -9.90
CA MET A 148 6.25 14.22 -10.92
C MET A 148 6.16 15.08 -12.19
N PRO A 149 7.10 16.02 -12.39
CA PRO A 149 7.16 16.73 -13.65
C PRO A 149 7.53 15.76 -14.78
N GLY A 150 6.73 15.73 -15.85
CA GLY A 150 7.00 14.92 -17.03
C GLY A 150 5.78 14.13 -17.51
N ASP A 151 6.04 13.00 -18.17
CA ASP A 151 5.00 12.13 -18.70
C ASP A 151 4.33 11.31 -17.58
N LEU A 152 3.02 11.48 -17.45
CA LEU A 152 2.18 10.84 -16.45
C LEU A 152 1.36 9.66 -16.98
N ALA A 153 1.47 9.30 -18.27
CA ALA A 153 0.67 8.26 -18.91
C ALA A 153 0.72 6.90 -18.17
N GLU A 154 1.84 6.61 -17.51
CA GLU A 154 2.06 5.35 -16.81
C GLU A 154 1.64 5.35 -15.34
N TYR A 155 1.05 6.45 -14.84
CA TYR A 155 0.73 6.64 -13.43
C TYR A 155 -0.75 6.93 -13.20
N SER A 156 -1.18 6.82 -11.94
CA SER A 156 -2.48 7.31 -11.50
C SER A 156 -2.36 8.80 -11.17
N VAL A 157 -3.05 9.65 -11.92
CA VAL A 157 -2.94 11.12 -11.83
C VAL A 157 -4.04 11.69 -10.94
N ILE A 158 -3.65 12.57 -10.03
CA ILE A 158 -4.54 13.20 -9.05
C ILE A 158 -4.71 14.68 -9.42
N GLN A 159 -5.93 15.20 -9.40
CA GLN A 159 -6.18 16.64 -9.32
C GLN A 159 -6.79 16.97 -7.97
N THR A 160 -6.29 18.03 -7.34
CA THR A 160 -6.78 18.52 -6.06
C THR A 160 -7.42 19.89 -6.19
N ARG A 161 -8.39 20.19 -5.31
CA ARG A 161 -8.99 21.52 -5.23
C ARG A 161 -7.99 22.56 -4.73
N GLU A 162 -7.28 22.24 -3.66
CA GLU A 162 -6.18 23.05 -3.13
C GLU A 162 -4.87 22.61 -3.82
N PRO A 163 -4.04 23.55 -4.30
CA PRO A 163 -2.77 23.21 -4.92
C PRO A 163 -1.81 22.63 -3.87
N LEU A 164 -1.08 21.58 -4.27
CA LEU A 164 -0.03 20.94 -3.47
C LEU A 164 1.35 21.40 -3.96
N GLU A 165 1.74 22.60 -3.58
CA GLU A 165 3.00 23.22 -4.01
C GLU A 165 4.21 22.74 -3.21
N THR A 166 4.01 22.46 -1.92
CA THR A 166 5.06 22.03 -0.98
C THR A 166 4.69 20.75 -0.25
N GLU A 167 5.70 19.99 0.17
CA GLU A 167 5.54 18.74 0.92
C GLU A 167 4.71 18.92 2.20
N GLY A 168 3.83 17.96 2.49
CA GLY A 168 2.97 17.95 3.67
C GLY A 168 1.72 18.83 3.57
N GLN A 169 1.51 19.53 2.46
CA GLN A 169 0.22 20.16 2.17
C GLN A 169 -0.86 19.09 1.92
N ILE A 170 -2.12 19.47 2.12
CA ILE A 170 -3.26 18.58 1.97
C ILE A 170 -4.26 19.24 1.05
N GLY A 171 -4.79 18.48 0.09
CA GLY A 171 -5.73 18.96 -0.89
C GLY A 171 -6.81 17.92 -1.15
N ARG A 172 -8.07 18.37 -1.25
CA ARG A 172 -9.18 17.48 -1.56
C ARG A 172 -9.08 17.02 -3.01
N ILE A 173 -9.11 15.70 -3.23
CA ILE A 173 -9.14 15.11 -4.56
C ILE A 173 -10.46 15.48 -5.25
N VAL A 174 -10.35 16.00 -6.47
CA VAL A 174 -11.48 16.32 -7.36
C VAL A 174 -11.50 15.42 -8.59
N GLU A 175 -10.34 15.00 -9.08
CA GLU A 175 -10.21 13.97 -10.10
C GLU A 175 -9.11 12.99 -9.72
N PHE A 176 -9.32 11.71 -10.03
CA PHE A 176 -8.31 10.67 -9.86
C PHE A 176 -8.44 9.67 -10.99
N ILE A 177 -7.43 9.61 -11.86
CA ILE A 177 -7.50 8.91 -13.14
C ILE A 177 -6.36 7.90 -13.20
N GLU A 178 -6.69 6.62 -13.39
CA GLU A 178 -5.70 5.58 -13.64
C GLU A 178 -5.22 5.68 -15.09
N LYS A 179 -3.91 5.81 -15.32
CA LYS A 179 -3.30 5.67 -16.65
C LYS A 179 -3.99 6.56 -17.71
N PRO A 180 -4.01 7.89 -17.54
CA PRO A 180 -4.74 8.75 -18.45
C PRO A 180 -4.25 8.59 -19.89
N ASP A 181 -5.19 8.47 -20.84
CA ASP A 181 -4.87 8.36 -22.27
C ASP A 181 -4.22 9.65 -22.81
N GLU A 182 -4.64 10.80 -22.27
CA GLU A 182 -4.17 12.13 -22.65
C GLU A 182 -3.69 12.91 -21.41
N PRO A 183 -2.56 12.54 -20.78
CA PRO A 183 -2.07 13.21 -19.57
C PRO A 183 -1.86 14.71 -19.77
N GLN A 184 -1.51 15.15 -20.98
CA GLN A 184 -1.31 16.56 -21.33
C GLN A 184 -2.57 17.43 -21.24
N THR A 185 -3.77 16.83 -21.21
CA THR A 185 -5.01 17.59 -21.03
C THR A 185 -5.36 17.78 -19.56
N LEU A 186 -4.66 17.10 -18.65
CA LEU A 186 -4.85 17.23 -17.21
C LEU A 186 -4.05 18.43 -16.70
N ASP A 187 -4.70 19.31 -15.95
CA ASP A 187 -4.04 20.42 -15.27
C ASP A 187 -3.46 19.96 -13.93
N SER A 188 -2.55 18.98 -13.97
CA SER A 188 -1.88 18.45 -12.77
C SER A 188 -0.57 17.73 -13.09
N ASP A 189 0.39 17.85 -12.17
CA ASP A 189 1.64 17.10 -12.14
C ASP A 189 1.72 16.11 -10.95
N LEU A 190 0.58 15.80 -10.32
CA LEU A 190 0.51 14.93 -9.14
C LEU A 190 0.20 13.48 -9.52
N MET A 191 1.00 12.56 -8.99
CA MET A 191 0.79 11.11 -9.13
C MET A 191 0.60 10.41 -7.78
N ALA A 192 -0.18 9.33 -7.75
CA ALA A 192 -0.39 8.52 -6.55
C ALA A 192 0.78 7.56 -6.29
N VAL A 193 1.39 7.62 -5.11
CA VAL A 193 2.63 6.89 -4.74
C VAL A 193 2.36 5.44 -4.31
N GLY A 194 1.11 4.99 -4.23
CA GLY A 194 0.82 3.62 -3.79
C GLY A 194 0.82 3.44 -2.26
N ARG A 195 0.46 4.50 -1.53
CA ARG A 195 0.07 4.44 -0.11
C ARG A 195 -1.31 5.05 0.02
N TYR A 196 -2.19 4.34 0.72
CA TYR A 196 -3.58 4.76 0.90
C TYR A 196 -4.03 4.46 2.33
N VAL A 197 -4.81 5.35 2.92
CA VAL A 197 -5.58 5.08 4.15
C VAL A 197 -7.04 5.26 3.77
N LEU A 198 -7.83 4.19 3.81
CA LEU A 198 -9.17 4.17 3.24
C LEU A 198 -10.22 3.93 4.31
N SER A 199 -11.31 4.69 4.23
CA SER A 199 -12.52 4.41 5.01
C SER A 199 -13.21 3.15 4.49
N ALA A 200 -14.01 2.51 5.34
CA ALA A 200 -14.78 1.32 4.95
C ALA A 200 -15.78 1.59 3.81
N ASP A 201 -16.14 2.85 3.55
CA ASP A 201 -17.07 3.21 2.48
C ASP A 201 -16.50 2.90 1.08
N VAL A 202 -15.18 2.74 0.94
CA VAL A 202 -14.58 2.33 -0.33
C VAL A 202 -15.05 0.94 -0.76
N TRP A 203 -15.49 0.09 0.18
CA TRP A 203 -15.95 -1.27 -0.12
C TRP A 203 -17.11 -1.27 -1.11
N SER A 204 -18.10 -0.39 -0.93
CA SER A 204 -19.25 -0.34 -1.84
C SER A 204 -18.88 0.13 -3.23
N GLU A 205 -17.85 0.97 -3.35
CA GLU A 205 -17.35 1.43 -4.65
C GLU A 205 -16.55 0.33 -5.35
N LEU A 206 -15.70 -0.39 -4.62
CA LEU A 206 -14.95 -1.53 -5.15
C LEU A 206 -15.88 -2.64 -5.66
N GLU A 207 -16.97 -2.95 -4.95
CA GLU A 207 -17.93 -3.97 -5.37
C GLU A 207 -18.70 -3.62 -6.64
N ARG A 208 -18.87 -2.32 -6.91
CA ARG A 208 -19.56 -1.82 -8.11
C ARG A 208 -18.60 -1.50 -9.26
N ALA A 209 -17.30 -1.45 -8.98
CA ALA A 209 -16.30 -1.06 -9.95
C ALA A 209 -16.28 -2.02 -11.15
N ALA A 210 -16.53 -1.46 -12.33
CA ALA A 210 -16.35 -2.16 -13.58
C ALA A 210 -14.86 -2.19 -13.96
N PRO A 211 -14.43 -3.11 -14.85
CA PRO A 211 -13.08 -3.09 -15.37
C PRO A 211 -12.78 -1.78 -16.12
N GLY A 212 -11.79 -1.03 -15.66
CA GLY A 212 -11.30 0.22 -16.24
C GLY A 212 -10.00 -0.01 -17.02
N ALA A 213 -8.94 0.74 -16.67
CA ALA A 213 -7.64 0.67 -17.34
C ALA A 213 -7.15 -0.78 -17.51
N TRP A 214 -6.78 -1.14 -18.75
CA TRP A 214 -6.39 -2.49 -19.18
C TRP A 214 -7.41 -3.61 -18.94
N GLY A 215 -8.69 -3.28 -18.84
CA GLY A 215 -9.76 -4.25 -18.58
C GLY A 215 -9.65 -4.87 -17.19
N ARG A 216 -9.21 -4.10 -16.19
CA ARG A 216 -9.03 -4.53 -14.81
C ARG A 216 -9.78 -3.63 -13.83
N ILE A 217 -10.22 -4.20 -12.72
CA ILE A 217 -10.82 -3.46 -11.60
C ILE A 217 -9.71 -2.69 -10.89
N GLN A 218 -9.78 -1.36 -10.94
CA GLN A 218 -8.77 -0.47 -10.36
C GLN A 218 -9.24 0.07 -9.01
N LEU A 219 -8.28 0.23 -8.09
CA LEU A 219 -8.54 0.95 -6.85
C LEU A 219 -8.83 2.43 -7.11
N THR A 220 -8.11 3.01 -8.06
CA THR A 220 -8.21 4.42 -8.47
C THR A 220 -9.65 4.78 -8.84
N ASP A 221 -10.31 3.96 -9.66
CA ASP A 221 -11.70 4.17 -10.08
C ASP A 221 -12.67 4.15 -8.88
N ALA A 222 -12.47 3.21 -7.95
CA ALA A 222 -13.29 3.14 -6.75
C ALA A 222 -13.09 4.36 -5.82
N ILE A 223 -11.86 4.85 -5.68
CA ILE A 223 -11.58 6.07 -4.91
C ILE A 223 -12.15 7.31 -5.62
N ALA A 224 -12.09 7.37 -6.95
CA ALA A 224 -12.69 8.45 -7.73
C ALA A 224 -14.22 8.51 -7.54
N GLU A 225 -14.90 7.37 -7.56
CA GLU A 225 -16.34 7.30 -7.24
C GLU A 225 -16.64 7.67 -5.78
N LEU A 226 -15.76 7.28 -4.85
CA LEU A 226 -15.87 7.68 -3.44
C LEU A 226 -15.75 9.21 -3.27
N ALA A 227 -14.81 9.83 -3.98
CA ALA A 227 -14.53 11.27 -3.92
C ALA A 227 -15.71 12.14 -4.39
N LYS A 228 -16.60 11.59 -5.23
CA LYS A 228 -17.86 12.23 -5.64
C LYS A 228 -18.90 12.28 -4.53
N LYS A 229 -18.84 11.33 -3.58
CA LYS A 229 -19.81 11.19 -2.48
C LYS A 229 -19.33 11.82 -1.19
N GLN A 230 -18.04 11.74 -0.92
CA GLN A 230 -17.41 12.30 0.27
C GLN A 230 -15.99 12.81 -0.02
N SER A 231 -15.44 13.61 0.89
CA SER A 231 -14.08 14.12 0.72
C SER A 231 -13.04 13.01 0.89
N VAL A 232 -12.17 12.87 -0.12
CA VAL A 232 -10.92 12.13 -0.07
C VAL A 232 -9.80 13.16 -0.23
N ASP A 233 -8.78 13.07 0.60
CA ASP A 233 -7.67 14.03 0.61
C ASP A 233 -6.41 13.37 0.02
N ALA A 234 -5.62 14.17 -0.70
CA ALA A 234 -4.26 13.85 -1.10
C ALA A 234 -3.27 14.64 -0.23
N MET A 235 -2.12 14.02 0.06
CA MET A 235 -1.01 14.58 0.85
C MET A 235 0.32 14.34 0.14
#